data_AF-A0A3N5RER5-F1
#
_entry.id   AF-A0A3N5RER5-F1
#
_cell.length_a   1.000
_cell.length_b   1.000
_cell.length_c   1.000
_cell.angle_alpha   90.00
_cell.angle_beta   90.00
_cell.angle_gamma   90.00
#
_symmetry.space_group_name_H-M   'P 1'
#
loop_
_entity.id
_entity.type
_entity.pdbx_description
1 polymer ?
#
loop_
_entity_poly.entity_id
_entity_poly.type
_entity_poly.pdbx_seq_one_letter_code
_entity_poly.pdbx_strand_id
1 'polypeptide(L)'
;METRKWFRDPILVFNVVFQLILLAIGGTTLVAAQPVRGTAVQSAAVDSWLALQQRDPFPYALPLAAPIRTILDGTYIKVELKETPPVPCKRCPDYLPEGGLWKLSLNKGVFRIYHPYTGWKSLGSFFVTRDPLAEIPGGQMILANDPVCPDVLGLYSYVIEEGKLVLTVVEDPCSSRLRAINFTNLPWLGCQPPNREAAISGHWPVPGGCEQ
;
A
#
# COMPACT_ATOMS: atom_id res chain seq x y z
N MET A 1 32.89 -58.36 -8.75
CA MET A 1 34.25 -57.83 -8.53
C MET A 1 34.12 -56.34 -8.32
N GLU A 2 34.55 -55.68 -7.24
CA GLU A 2 35.22 -56.08 -6.01
C GLU A 2 35.01 -54.94 -4.99
N THR A 3 34.52 -55.30 -3.80
CA THR A 3 34.81 -54.78 -2.44
C THR A 3 35.56 -53.44 -2.26
N ARG A 4 35.11 -52.59 -1.32
CA ARG A 4 35.48 -52.60 0.13
C ARG A 4 34.79 -51.49 0.93
N LYS A 5 34.14 -51.92 2.02
CA LYS A 5 33.77 -51.17 3.24
C LYS A 5 35.01 -50.93 4.12
N TRP A 6 35.08 -49.80 4.83
CA TRP A 6 35.69 -49.64 6.18
C TRP A 6 35.07 -48.37 6.81
N PHE A 7 34.07 -48.43 7.70
CA PHE A 7 34.10 -48.70 9.16
C PHE A 7 35.01 -47.75 9.96
N ARG A 8 34.41 -46.86 10.79
CA ARG A 8 34.54 -46.84 12.27
C ARG A 8 34.03 -45.53 12.91
N ASP A 9 32.92 -45.63 13.63
CA ASP A 9 32.77 -44.97 14.93
C ASP A 9 33.59 -45.73 15.99
N PRO A 10 33.99 -45.09 17.10
CA PRO A 10 33.35 -45.44 18.37
C PRO A 10 33.26 -44.33 19.46
N ILE A 11 32.16 -44.37 20.22
CA ILE A 11 32.09 -44.44 21.72
C ILE A 11 32.76 -43.30 22.51
N LEU A 12 32.00 -42.42 23.18
CA LEU A 12 31.53 -42.46 24.59
C LEU A 12 32.64 -42.44 25.66
N VAL A 13 32.29 -42.01 26.89
CA VAL A 13 33.07 -41.97 28.16
C VAL A 13 33.93 -40.70 28.36
N PHE A 14 33.79 -39.83 29.37
CA PHE A 14 34.01 -40.03 30.83
C PHE A 14 33.55 -38.85 31.72
N ASN A 15 32.96 -39.19 32.88
CA ASN A 15 32.90 -38.60 34.25
C ASN A 15 33.39 -37.14 34.49
N VAL A 16 32.64 -36.24 35.14
CA VAL A 16 32.27 -36.16 36.59
C VAL A 16 33.48 -36.10 37.54
N VAL A 17 33.42 -35.15 38.49
CA VAL A 17 34.26 -34.90 39.70
C VAL A 17 35.41 -33.89 39.54
N PHE A 18 35.27 -32.67 40.08
CA PHE A 18 36.01 -32.25 41.30
C PHE A 18 35.56 -30.87 41.83
N GLN A 19 35.50 -30.78 43.15
CA GLN A 19 34.93 -29.73 43.98
C GLN A 19 35.94 -28.62 44.40
N LEU A 20 35.36 -27.52 44.91
CA LEU A 20 35.80 -26.64 46.01
C LEU A 20 36.92 -25.61 45.75
N ILE A 21 36.52 -24.33 45.65
CA ILE A 21 37.23 -23.22 46.31
C ILE A 21 36.21 -22.33 47.02
N LEU A 22 36.44 -22.15 48.32
CA LEU A 22 35.70 -21.33 49.27
C LEU A 22 36.15 -19.86 49.22
N LEU A 23 35.25 -19.01 49.71
CA LEU A 23 35.46 -17.78 50.50
C LEU A 23 35.54 -16.41 49.81
N ALA A 24 34.59 -15.60 50.27
CA ALA A 24 34.64 -14.14 50.48
C ALA A 24 34.48 -13.25 49.24
N ILE A 25 33.38 -12.50 49.19
CA ILE A 25 33.34 -11.02 49.10
C ILE A 25 31.88 -10.55 49.20
N GLY A 26 31.64 -9.61 50.12
CA GLY A 26 30.71 -8.49 49.93
C GLY A 26 29.22 -8.80 49.87
N GLY A 27 28.56 -8.79 51.04
CA GLY A 27 27.13 -8.54 51.12
C GLY A 27 26.80 -7.16 50.57
N THR A 28 26.37 -7.13 49.31
CA THR A 28 25.79 -5.96 48.66
C THR A 28 24.32 -6.28 48.48
N THR A 29 23.44 -5.56 49.17
CA THR A 29 22.00 -5.71 49.01
C THR A 29 21.60 -5.30 47.59
N LEU A 30 21.30 -6.29 46.73
CA LEU A 30 20.62 -6.05 45.47
C LEU A 30 19.23 -5.49 45.79
N VAL A 31 19.04 -4.19 45.56
CA VAL A 31 17.71 -3.62 45.42
C VAL A 31 17.11 -4.24 44.16
N ALA A 32 16.09 -5.08 44.33
CA ALA A 32 15.29 -5.57 43.22
C ALA A 32 14.61 -4.37 42.56
N ALA A 33 15.12 -3.93 41.42
CA ALA A 33 14.41 -3.01 40.53
C ALA A 33 13.14 -3.73 40.06
N GLN A 34 12.00 -3.32 40.59
CA GLN A 34 10.71 -3.77 40.06
C GLN A 34 10.66 -3.36 38.58
N PRO A 35 10.26 -4.26 37.67
CA PRO A 35 9.98 -3.85 36.31
C PRO A 35 8.83 -2.86 36.39
N VAL A 36 9.12 -1.59 36.10
CA VAL A 36 8.09 -0.61 35.77
C VAL A 36 7.33 -1.26 34.62
N ARG A 37 6.10 -1.70 34.90
CA ARG A 37 5.11 -1.97 33.85
C ARG A 37 4.91 -0.62 33.17
N GLY A 38 5.74 -0.36 32.16
CA GLY A 38 5.39 0.58 31.12
C GLY A 38 4.05 0.08 30.62
N THR A 39 2.99 0.80 30.94
CA THR A 39 1.80 0.77 30.12
C THR A 39 2.29 1.08 28.73
N ALA A 40 2.45 0.02 27.92
CA ALA A 40 2.54 0.16 26.50
C ALA A 40 1.29 0.96 26.14
N VAL A 41 1.48 2.25 25.88
CA VAL A 41 0.51 3.02 25.14
C VAL A 41 0.45 2.27 23.83
N GLN A 42 -0.55 1.39 23.70
CA GLN A 42 -1.00 0.91 22.42
C GLN A 42 -1.39 2.18 21.68
N SER A 43 -0.44 2.75 20.95
CA SER A 43 -0.79 3.68 19.89
C SER A 43 -1.72 2.86 19.02
N ALA A 44 -3.01 3.20 19.03
CA ALA A 44 -3.93 2.64 18.05
C ALA A 44 -3.22 2.78 16.70
N ALA A 45 -2.86 1.66 16.08
CA ALA A 45 -2.16 1.69 14.81
C ALA A 45 -3.11 2.41 13.85
N VAL A 46 -2.82 3.68 13.56
CA VAL A 46 -3.64 4.46 12.65
C VAL A 46 -3.55 3.73 11.32
N ASP A 47 -4.69 3.31 10.78
CA ASP A 47 -4.74 2.67 9.47
C ASP A 47 -3.99 3.59 8.49
N SER A 48 -2.95 3.03 7.86
CA SER A 48 -2.11 3.76 6.91
C SER A 48 -2.92 4.37 5.77
N TRP A 49 -4.06 3.77 5.43
CA TRP A 49 -5.02 4.32 4.48
C TRP A 49 -5.67 5.60 5.01
N LEU A 50 -6.24 5.55 6.23
CA LEU A 50 -6.85 6.72 6.87
C LEU A 50 -5.83 7.85 7.08
N ALA A 51 -4.61 7.51 7.49
CA ALA A 51 -3.52 8.48 7.63
C ALA A 51 -3.14 9.12 6.29
N LEU A 52 -3.22 8.39 5.17
CA LEU A 52 -2.96 8.91 3.83
C LEU A 52 -4.05 9.90 3.38
N GLN A 53 -5.31 9.67 3.75
CA GLN A 53 -6.43 10.57 3.40
C GLN A 53 -6.25 11.97 4.00
N GLN A 54 -5.55 12.11 5.12
CA GLN A 54 -5.32 13.38 5.81
C GLN A 54 -4.09 14.16 5.30
N ARG A 55 -3.44 13.69 4.23
CA ARG A 55 -2.24 14.33 3.66
C ARG A 55 -2.55 15.08 2.38
N ASP A 56 -1.84 16.18 2.18
CA ASP A 56 -1.87 16.97 0.96
C ASP A 56 -0.58 16.82 0.14
N PRO A 57 -0.66 16.92 -1.19
CA PRO A 57 0.50 16.85 -2.07
C PRO A 57 1.39 18.09 -1.98
N PHE A 58 2.67 17.89 -2.29
CA PHE A 58 3.63 18.97 -2.47
C PHE A 58 3.69 19.37 -3.96
N PRO A 59 3.68 20.67 -4.31
CA PRO A 59 3.63 21.11 -5.70
C PRO A 59 5.00 21.03 -6.38
N TYR A 60 5.42 19.83 -6.80
CA TYR A 60 6.71 19.61 -7.49
C TYR A 60 6.77 20.25 -8.88
N ALA A 61 5.81 19.91 -9.76
CA ALA A 61 5.82 20.33 -11.18
C ALA A 61 4.71 21.32 -11.52
N LEU A 62 3.54 21.18 -10.89
CA LEU A 62 2.39 22.05 -11.11
C LEU A 62 1.93 22.64 -9.78
N PRO A 63 1.31 23.84 -9.78
CA PRO A 63 0.56 24.32 -8.61
C PRO A 63 -0.44 23.26 -8.14
N LEU A 64 -0.79 23.26 -6.85
CA LEU A 64 -1.83 22.36 -6.36
C LEU A 64 -3.14 22.63 -7.10
N ALA A 65 -3.85 21.57 -7.47
CA ALA A 65 -5.16 21.68 -8.07
C ALA A 65 -6.12 22.45 -7.15
N ALA A 66 -7.00 23.26 -7.75
CA ALA A 66 -8.05 23.91 -6.98
C ALA A 66 -8.93 22.84 -6.32
N PRO A 67 -9.35 23.00 -5.05
CA PRO A 67 -10.10 22.00 -4.30
C PRO A 67 -11.57 21.92 -4.71
N ILE A 68 -11.83 21.77 -6.01
CA ILE A 68 -13.13 21.72 -6.65
C ILE A 68 -13.50 20.25 -6.87
N ARG A 69 -14.76 19.90 -6.55
CA ARG A 69 -15.26 18.55 -6.74
C ARG A 69 -15.34 18.20 -8.23
N THR A 70 -14.95 16.98 -8.59
CA THR A 70 -15.09 16.42 -9.94
C THR A 70 -16.02 15.20 -9.94
N ILE A 71 -16.43 14.74 -11.12
CA ILE A 71 -17.15 13.49 -11.37
C ILE A 71 -16.30 12.27 -11.00
N LEU A 72 -14.97 12.42 -11.04
CA LEU A 72 -14.03 11.37 -10.66
C LEU A 72 -13.90 11.24 -9.13
N ASP A 73 -14.39 12.19 -8.34
CA ASP A 73 -14.21 12.18 -6.89
C ASP A 73 -14.84 10.92 -6.27
N GLY A 74 -14.01 10.15 -5.57
CA GLY A 74 -14.39 8.83 -5.09
C GLY A 74 -13.27 8.00 -4.51
N THR A 75 -13.67 6.93 -3.83
CA THR A 75 -12.76 5.82 -3.51
C THR A 75 -13.05 4.70 -4.50
N TYR A 76 -11.99 4.16 -5.07
CA TYR A 76 -12.05 3.05 -5.99
C TYR A 76 -11.09 1.95 -5.55
N ILE A 77 -11.39 0.72 -5.96
CA ILE A 77 -10.55 -0.44 -5.71
C ILE A 77 -10.38 -1.28 -6.96
N LYS A 78 -9.30 -2.04 -7.01
CA LYS A 78 -9.13 -3.14 -7.96
C LYS A 78 -8.38 -4.28 -7.29
N VAL A 79 -8.56 -5.49 -7.79
CA VAL A 79 -7.88 -6.68 -7.29
C VAL A 79 -7.08 -7.30 -8.42
N GLU A 80 -5.76 -7.28 -8.28
CA GLU A 80 -4.84 -7.91 -9.23
C GLU A 80 -4.67 -9.39 -8.85
N LEU A 81 -4.96 -10.29 -9.78
CA LEU A 81 -4.94 -11.74 -9.53
C LEU A 81 -3.58 -12.39 -9.77
N LYS A 82 -2.52 -11.59 -9.87
CA LYS A 82 -1.17 -12.08 -10.13
C LYS A 82 -0.77 -13.13 -9.08
N GLU A 83 -0.74 -14.39 -9.53
CA GLU A 83 -0.45 -15.56 -8.69
C GLU A 83 1.05 -15.70 -8.35
N THR A 84 1.90 -14.94 -9.01
CA THR A 84 3.34 -15.00 -8.77
C THR A 84 3.62 -14.43 -7.38
N PRO A 85 4.30 -15.18 -6.48
CA PRO A 85 4.63 -14.67 -5.16
C PRO A 85 5.41 -13.37 -5.31
N PRO A 86 5.16 -12.35 -4.47
CA PRO A 86 5.92 -11.11 -4.48
C PRO A 86 7.41 -11.47 -4.43
N VAL A 87 8.17 -11.02 -5.43
CA VAL A 87 9.61 -11.25 -5.44
C VAL A 87 10.16 -10.56 -4.19
N PRO A 88 10.92 -11.24 -3.31
CA PRO A 88 11.51 -10.58 -2.15
C PRO A 88 12.46 -9.47 -2.59
N CYS A 89 11.96 -8.25 -2.72
CA CYS A 89 12.72 -7.08 -3.10
C CYS A 89 12.95 -6.18 -1.89
N LYS A 90 14.21 -5.83 -1.63
CA LYS A 90 14.55 -4.78 -0.64
C LYS A 90 14.14 -3.38 -1.14
N ARG A 91 14.05 -3.21 -2.45
CA ARG A 91 13.60 -2.00 -3.15
C ARG A 91 12.79 -2.44 -4.37
N CYS A 92 11.50 -2.66 -4.17
CA CYS A 92 10.60 -2.99 -5.27
C CYS A 92 10.40 -1.76 -6.15
N PRO A 93 10.25 -1.92 -7.47
CA PRO A 93 9.93 -0.80 -8.34
C PRO A 93 8.62 -0.12 -7.90
N ASP A 94 8.62 1.20 -7.82
CA ASP A 94 7.39 1.94 -7.53
C ASP A 94 6.35 1.67 -8.62
N TYR A 95 5.08 1.65 -8.22
CA TYR A 95 3.94 1.32 -9.10
C TYR A 95 3.94 -0.09 -9.71
N LEU A 96 4.84 -1.00 -9.32
CA LEU A 96 4.75 -2.38 -9.79
C LEU A 96 3.32 -2.91 -9.52
N PRO A 97 2.59 -3.46 -10.52
CA PRO A 97 1.26 -4.02 -10.33
C PRO A 97 1.36 -5.33 -9.55
N GLU A 98 1.54 -5.20 -8.25
CA GLU A 98 1.56 -6.33 -7.32
C GLU A 98 0.18 -6.97 -7.24
N GLY A 99 0.18 -8.29 -7.05
CA GLY A 99 -1.04 -9.04 -6.79
C GLY A 99 -1.70 -8.58 -5.48
N GLY A 100 -3.02 -8.53 -5.48
CA GLY A 100 -3.82 -8.11 -4.33
C GLY A 100 -4.62 -6.84 -4.56
N LEU A 101 -5.13 -6.29 -3.45
CA LEU A 101 -6.00 -5.13 -3.43
C LEU A 101 -5.21 -3.84 -3.64
N TRP A 102 -5.68 -3.00 -4.54
CA TRP A 102 -5.23 -1.61 -4.68
C TRP A 102 -6.38 -0.68 -4.36
N LYS A 103 -6.10 0.38 -3.59
CA LYS A 103 -7.06 1.46 -3.28
C LYS A 103 -6.60 2.75 -3.97
N LEU A 104 -7.54 3.44 -4.60
CA LEU A 104 -7.36 4.77 -5.19
C LEU A 104 -8.41 5.70 -4.58
N SER A 105 -8.00 6.88 -4.14
CA SER A 105 -8.89 7.96 -3.71
C SER A 105 -8.62 9.17 -4.58
N LEU A 106 -9.67 9.70 -5.20
CA LEU A 106 -9.69 10.96 -5.94
C LEU A 106 -10.58 11.91 -5.15
N ASN A 107 -10.04 13.02 -4.68
CA ASN A 107 -10.80 13.99 -3.90
C ASN A 107 -10.33 15.39 -4.21
N LYS A 108 -11.18 16.19 -4.85
CA LYS A 108 -10.97 17.63 -5.04
C LYS A 108 -9.57 17.98 -5.55
N GLY A 109 -9.14 17.29 -6.61
CA GLY A 109 -7.84 17.52 -7.24
C GLY A 109 -6.64 16.85 -6.54
N VAL A 110 -6.86 16.01 -5.52
CA VAL A 110 -5.81 15.17 -4.89
C VAL A 110 -6.07 13.70 -5.19
N PHE A 111 -5.06 13.00 -5.73
CA PHE A 111 -5.10 11.54 -5.85
C PHE A 111 -4.25 10.90 -4.75
N ARG A 112 -4.69 9.75 -4.27
CA ARG A 112 -3.99 8.92 -3.29
C ARG A 112 -4.12 7.46 -3.70
N ILE A 113 -3.00 6.77 -3.82
CA ILE A 113 -2.96 5.36 -4.17
C ILE A 113 -2.27 4.57 -3.06
N TYR A 114 -2.81 3.40 -2.75
CA TYR A 114 -2.33 2.56 -1.65
C TYR A 114 -2.47 1.07 -1.98
N HIS A 115 -1.44 0.30 -1.66
CA HIS A 115 -1.46 -1.15 -1.69
C HIS A 115 -1.36 -1.69 -0.25
N PRO A 116 -2.47 -2.16 0.36
CA PRO A 116 -2.50 -2.52 1.77
C PRO A 116 -1.53 -3.63 2.17
N TYR A 117 -1.28 -4.58 1.28
CA TYR A 117 -0.43 -5.73 1.58
C TYR A 117 1.06 -5.35 1.69
N THR A 118 1.56 -4.50 0.79
CA THR A 118 2.97 -4.06 0.82
C THR A 118 3.18 -2.77 1.62
N GLY A 119 2.09 -2.07 1.97
CA GLY A 119 2.14 -0.74 2.58
C GLY A 119 2.58 0.37 1.63
N TRP A 120 2.83 0.05 0.35
CA TRP A 120 3.25 1.02 -0.65
C TRP A 120 2.16 2.05 -0.90
N LYS A 121 2.54 3.32 -1.01
CA LYS A 121 1.62 4.44 -1.25
C LYS A 121 2.30 5.58 -1.98
N SER A 122 1.50 6.29 -2.77
CA SER A 122 1.85 7.61 -3.29
C SER A 122 0.63 8.53 -3.26
N LEU A 123 0.88 9.83 -3.37
CA LEU A 123 -0.14 10.86 -3.48
C LEU A 123 0.36 11.98 -4.37
N GLY A 124 -0.55 12.69 -5.01
CA GLY A 124 -0.23 13.80 -5.89
C GLY A 124 -1.46 14.62 -6.23
N SER A 125 -1.33 15.51 -7.19
CA SER A 125 -2.45 16.30 -7.72
C SER A 125 -3.04 15.61 -8.94
N PHE A 126 -4.36 15.68 -9.12
CA PHE A 126 -4.99 15.36 -10.39
C PHE A 126 -5.78 16.56 -10.92
N PHE A 127 -5.84 16.66 -12.24
CA PHE A 127 -6.59 17.67 -12.96
C PHE A 127 -7.45 16.99 -14.01
N VAL A 128 -8.58 17.57 -14.32
CA VAL A 128 -9.47 17.11 -15.39
C VAL A 128 -9.61 18.23 -16.42
N THR A 129 -9.35 17.94 -17.70
CA THR A 129 -9.37 18.96 -18.76
C THR A 129 -10.79 19.42 -19.10
N ARG A 130 -11.79 18.63 -18.68
CA ARG A 130 -13.21 19.02 -18.64
C ARG A 130 -13.79 18.42 -17.37
N ASP A 131 -14.19 19.24 -16.39
CA ASP A 131 -15.24 18.82 -15.46
C ASP A 131 -15.77 19.92 -14.52
N PRO A 132 -17.08 20.19 -14.57
CA PRO A 132 -17.84 20.58 -13.38
C PRO A 132 -19.16 19.77 -13.23
N LEU A 133 -19.05 18.44 -13.30
CA LEU A 133 -20.06 17.36 -13.28
C LEU A 133 -20.59 16.92 -14.66
N ALA A 134 -19.67 16.67 -15.60
CA ALA A 134 -19.93 16.39 -17.01
C ALA A 134 -21.15 15.50 -17.34
N GLU A 135 -21.93 15.95 -18.34
CA GLU A 135 -23.11 15.29 -18.94
C GLU A 135 -22.73 14.06 -19.80
N ILE A 136 -21.44 13.91 -20.13
CA ILE A 136 -20.87 12.81 -20.92
C ILE A 136 -19.84 12.07 -20.06
N PRO A 137 -19.91 10.73 -19.94
CA PRO A 137 -19.00 9.94 -19.13
C PRO A 137 -17.63 9.80 -19.78
N GLY A 138 -16.81 10.84 -19.72
CA GLY A 138 -15.40 10.72 -20.11
C GLY A 138 -14.69 12.04 -20.35
N GLY A 139 -13.36 11.97 -20.34
CA GLY A 139 -12.50 13.13 -20.53
C GLY A 139 -11.02 12.76 -20.45
N GLN A 140 -10.17 13.75 -20.17
CA GLN A 140 -8.77 13.50 -19.83
C GLN A 140 -8.49 13.89 -18.39
N MET A 141 -7.63 13.09 -17.76
CA MET A 141 -7.11 13.28 -16.43
C MET A 141 -5.59 13.43 -16.51
N ILE A 142 -5.05 14.40 -15.80
CA ILE A 142 -3.61 14.62 -15.63
C ILE A 142 -3.26 14.30 -14.18
N LEU A 143 -2.25 13.47 -13.97
CA LEU A 143 -1.60 13.24 -12.68
C LEU A 143 -0.29 14.02 -12.63
N ALA A 144 -0.05 14.74 -11.54
CA ALA A 144 1.15 15.52 -11.30
C ALA A 144 1.54 15.46 -9.83
N ASN A 145 2.69 16.05 -9.48
CA ASN A 145 3.09 16.24 -8.08
C ASN A 145 3.23 14.92 -7.29
N ASP A 146 3.50 13.84 -8.00
CA ASP A 146 3.76 12.52 -7.44
C ASP A 146 5.21 12.46 -6.95
N PRO A 147 5.49 12.18 -5.67
CA PRO A 147 6.85 12.13 -5.15
C PRO A 147 7.72 11.04 -5.80
N VAL A 148 7.12 10.00 -6.38
CA VAL A 148 7.84 8.99 -7.16
C VAL A 148 8.32 9.56 -8.50
N CYS A 149 7.59 10.54 -9.03
CA CYS A 149 7.77 11.10 -10.37
C CYS A 149 7.57 12.63 -10.33
N PRO A 150 8.46 13.36 -9.63
CA PRO A 150 8.25 14.78 -9.31
C PRO A 150 8.20 15.67 -10.56
N ASP A 151 8.94 15.31 -11.61
CA ASP A 151 9.11 16.11 -12.83
C ASP A 151 8.32 15.55 -14.03
N VAL A 152 7.46 14.56 -13.81
CA VAL A 152 6.76 13.83 -14.88
C VAL A 152 5.26 13.85 -14.67
N LEU A 153 4.55 14.26 -15.72
CA LEU A 153 3.10 14.19 -15.79
C LEU A 153 2.63 12.82 -16.28
N GLY A 154 1.47 12.38 -15.80
CA GLY A 154 0.75 11.24 -16.36
C GLY A 154 -0.55 11.73 -16.99
N LEU A 155 -0.74 11.52 -18.28
CA LEU A 155 -1.93 11.88 -19.03
C LEU A 155 -2.72 10.62 -19.38
N TYR A 156 -4.00 10.66 -19.03
CA TYR A 156 -4.93 9.55 -19.17
C TYR A 156 -6.22 10.02 -19.81
N SER A 157 -6.80 9.21 -20.68
CA SER A 157 -8.22 9.28 -20.99
C SER A 157 -8.98 8.48 -19.92
N TYR A 158 -10.11 8.99 -19.48
CA TYR A 158 -10.98 8.30 -18.53
C TYR A 158 -12.39 8.14 -19.08
N VAL A 159 -13.06 7.10 -18.63
CA VAL A 159 -14.49 6.84 -18.83
C VAL A 159 -15.07 6.29 -17.52
N ILE A 160 -16.29 6.71 -17.15
CA ILE A 160 -17.04 6.11 -16.04
C ILE A 160 -18.17 5.27 -16.63
N GLU A 161 -18.11 3.96 -16.44
CA GLU A 161 -19.12 3.01 -16.93
C GLU A 161 -19.50 2.06 -15.79
N GLU A 162 -20.80 1.91 -15.53
CA GLU A 162 -21.33 1.00 -14.51
C GLU A 162 -20.70 1.19 -13.10
N GLY A 163 -20.39 2.44 -12.72
CA GLY A 163 -19.73 2.74 -11.45
C GLY A 163 -18.25 2.36 -11.40
N LYS A 164 -17.63 2.07 -12.54
CA LYS A 164 -16.20 1.75 -12.67
C LYS A 164 -15.49 2.91 -13.36
N LEU A 165 -14.31 3.26 -12.88
CA LEU A 165 -13.39 4.17 -13.55
C LEU A 165 -12.45 3.34 -14.44
N VAL A 166 -12.56 3.55 -15.75
CA VAL A 166 -11.68 2.94 -16.75
C VAL A 166 -10.70 4.00 -17.22
N LEU A 167 -9.41 3.71 -17.12
CA LEU A 167 -8.33 4.60 -17.55
C LEU A 167 -7.60 4.00 -18.75
N THR A 168 -7.33 4.83 -19.74
CA THR A 168 -6.46 4.52 -20.87
C THR A 168 -5.28 5.48 -20.86
N VAL A 169 -4.06 4.96 -20.92
CA VAL A 169 -2.87 5.80 -20.95
C VAL A 169 -2.80 6.56 -22.28
N VAL A 170 -2.62 7.87 -22.20
CA VAL A 170 -2.23 8.70 -23.36
C VAL A 170 -0.72 8.85 -23.34
N GLU A 171 -0.16 9.30 -22.21
CA GLU A 171 1.28 9.43 -22.01
C GLU A 171 1.61 9.38 -20.52
N ASP A 172 2.47 8.46 -20.10
CA ASP A 172 3.00 8.47 -18.73
C ASP A 172 4.32 7.70 -18.65
N PRO A 173 5.48 8.38 -18.66
CA PRO A 173 6.78 7.73 -18.57
C PRO A 173 7.20 7.39 -17.12
N CYS A 174 6.39 7.75 -16.11
CA CYS A 174 6.72 7.57 -14.70
C CYS A 174 7.05 6.12 -14.34
N SER A 175 8.11 5.95 -13.54
CA SER A 175 8.60 4.65 -13.05
C SER A 175 8.77 3.64 -14.19
N SER A 176 9.43 4.05 -15.29
CA SER A 176 9.56 3.21 -16.49
C SER A 176 8.22 2.66 -17.00
N ARG A 177 7.19 3.51 -17.01
CA ARG A 177 5.78 3.22 -17.36
C ARG A 177 5.02 2.32 -16.38
N LEU A 178 5.58 1.95 -15.23
CA LEU A 178 4.87 1.12 -14.24
C LEU A 178 3.64 1.85 -13.68
N ARG A 179 3.68 3.18 -13.52
CA ARG A 179 2.49 3.95 -13.12
C ARG A 179 1.37 3.80 -14.14
N ALA A 180 1.68 3.97 -15.43
CA ALA A 180 0.74 3.75 -16.52
C ALA A 180 0.11 2.35 -16.47
N ILE A 181 0.96 1.32 -16.39
CA ILE A 181 0.51 -0.08 -16.37
C ILE A 181 -0.40 -0.31 -15.16
N ASN A 182 -0.01 0.15 -13.98
CA ASN A 182 -0.82 -0.02 -12.78
C ASN A 182 -2.16 0.72 -12.89
N PHE A 183 -2.19 1.98 -13.32
CA PHE A 183 -3.48 2.69 -13.41
C PHE A 183 -4.43 2.13 -14.48
N THR A 184 -3.93 1.42 -15.49
CA THR A 184 -4.72 1.05 -16.69
C THR A 184 -4.90 -0.44 -16.92
N ASN A 185 -4.22 -1.31 -16.15
CA ASN A 185 -4.29 -2.75 -16.39
C ASN A 185 -5.66 -3.38 -16.07
N LEU A 186 -6.44 -2.76 -15.18
CA LEU A 186 -7.77 -3.21 -14.78
C LEU A 186 -8.68 -1.99 -14.50
N PRO A 187 -10.01 -2.12 -14.70
CA PRO A 187 -10.96 -1.12 -14.24
C PRO A 187 -10.92 -0.95 -12.72
N TRP A 188 -11.11 0.30 -12.27
CA TRP A 188 -11.22 0.66 -10.87
C TRP A 188 -12.70 0.64 -10.45
N LEU A 189 -13.07 -0.30 -9.58
CA LEU A 189 -14.43 -0.45 -9.06
C LEU A 189 -14.73 0.65 -8.04
N GLY A 190 -15.79 1.43 -8.24
CA GLY A 190 -16.20 2.48 -7.31
C GLY A 190 -16.76 1.90 -6.01
N CYS A 191 -16.42 2.56 -4.89
CA CYS A 191 -16.92 2.23 -3.56
C CYS A 191 -18.17 3.03 -3.17
N GLN A 192 -18.68 3.86 -4.08
CA GLN A 192 -19.92 4.61 -3.85
C GLN A 192 -21.14 3.79 -4.28
N PRO A 193 -22.27 3.93 -3.57
CA PRO A 193 -23.54 3.36 -4.00
C PRO A 193 -23.92 3.86 -5.40
N PRO A 194 -24.45 3.00 -6.29
CA PRO A 194 -24.74 3.37 -7.68
C PRO A 194 -25.92 4.35 -7.81
N ASN A 195 -26.77 4.46 -6.80
CA ASN A 195 -27.91 5.38 -6.77
C ASN A 195 -28.33 5.69 -5.33
N ARG A 196 -29.30 6.61 -5.17
CA ARG A 196 -29.81 7.06 -3.88
C ARG A 196 -30.50 5.95 -3.07
N GLU A 197 -31.22 5.05 -3.73
CA GLU A 197 -31.92 3.95 -3.05
C GLU A 197 -30.91 2.96 -2.44
N ALA A 198 -29.89 2.57 -3.19
CA ALA A 198 -28.78 1.76 -2.71
C ALA A 198 -28.03 2.46 -1.56
N ALA A 199 -27.87 3.79 -1.62
CA ALA A 199 -27.25 4.57 -0.56
C ALA A 199 -28.08 4.58 0.74
N ILE A 200 -29.41 4.64 0.64
CA ILE A 200 -30.31 4.65 1.80
C ILE A 200 -30.49 3.26 2.39
N SER A 201 -30.70 2.26 1.53
CA SER A 201 -30.99 0.89 1.96
C SER A 201 -29.73 0.12 2.37
N GLY A 202 -28.56 0.53 1.89
CA GLY A 202 -27.32 -0.24 2.00
C GLY A 202 -27.31 -1.52 1.15
N HIS A 203 -28.38 -1.79 0.39
CA HIS A 203 -28.52 -3.00 -0.42
C HIS A 203 -27.94 -2.79 -1.80
N TRP A 204 -26.65 -3.03 -1.94
CA TRP A 204 -25.97 -3.14 -3.22
C TRP A 204 -24.72 -4.02 -3.06
N PRO A 205 -24.21 -4.63 -4.14
CA PRO A 205 -23.02 -5.47 -4.06
C PRO A 205 -21.75 -4.58 -3.90
N VAL A 206 -21.46 -4.19 -2.66
CA VAL A 206 -20.25 -3.43 -2.32
C VAL A 206 -19.01 -4.26 -2.73
N PRO A 207 -18.08 -3.71 -3.53
CA PRO A 207 -16.84 -4.40 -3.85
C PRO A 207 -16.01 -4.71 -2.60
N GLY A 208 -15.44 -5.90 -2.52
CA GLY A 208 -14.53 -6.24 -1.41
C GLY A 208 -13.31 -5.32 -1.40
N GLY A 209 -12.93 -4.79 -0.23
CA GLY A 209 -11.85 -3.81 -0.08
C GLY A 209 -12.31 -2.35 -0.01
N CYS A 210 -13.62 -2.10 -0.16
CA CYS A 210 -14.23 -0.77 0.02
C CYS A 210 -14.49 -0.38 1.48
N GLU A 211 -14.14 -1.25 2.44
CA GLU A 211 -14.19 -0.94 3.86
C GLU A 211 -13.25 0.25 4.18
N GLN A 212 -13.69 1.11 5.11
CA GLN A 212 -12.99 2.35 5.48
C GLN A 212 -11.88 2.08 6.49
#